data_AF-A0ABD1E3H8-F1
#
_entry.id   AF-A0ABD1E3H8-F1
#
_cell.length_a   1.000
_cell.length_b   1.000
_cell.length_c   1.000
_cell.angle_alpha   90.00
_cell.angle_beta   90.00
_cell.angle_gamma   90.00
#
_symmetry.space_group_name_H-M   'P 1'
#
loop_
_entity.id
_entity.type
_entity.pdbx_description
1 polymer ?
#
loop_
_entity_poly.entity_id
_entity_poly.type
_entity_poly.pdbx_seq_one_letter_code
_entity_poly.pdbx_strand_id
1 'polypeptide(L)'
;MIRPHEDFKLYREHKSRKCSREKTNEDMLNWFLISSDPVITEERVLPKKELQHLSEEAKALLEIYNDLPKISQLPLVLKIHTIGFPSYLYSNLKIHRYF
;
A
#
# COMPACT_ATOMS: atom_id res chain seq x y z
N MET A 1 6.84 11.26 -2.68
CA MET A 1 6.79 10.09 -1.78
C MET A 1 6.67 10.60 -0.36
N ILE A 2 5.56 10.28 0.28
CA ILE A 2 5.22 10.66 1.66
C ILE A 2 6.09 9.81 2.61
N ARG A 3 6.65 10.43 3.64
CA ARG A 3 7.31 9.75 4.77
C ARG A 3 6.45 9.98 6.01
N PRO A 4 5.49 9.08 6.32
CA PRO A 4 4.39 9.36 7.24
C PRO A 4 4.82 9.91 8.60
N HIS A 5 5.90 9.39 9.16
CA HIS A 5 6.40 9.82 10.47
C HIS A 5 7.07 11.21 10.45
N GLU A 6 7.81 11.53 9.39
CA GLU A 6 8.45 12.85 9.25
C GLU A 6 7.42 13.91 8.86
N ASP A 7 6.56 13.59 7.91
CA ASP A 7 5.49 14.47 7.44
C ASP A 7 4.48 14.76 8.57
N PHE A 8 4.26 13.81 9.48
CA PHE A 8 3.44 14.04 10.66
C PHE A 8 3.97 15.18 11.53
N LYS A 9 5.27 15.19 11.83
CA LYS A 9 5.88 16.25 12.65
C LYS A 9 5.79 17.59 11.91
N LEU A 10 6.12 17.59 10.61
CA LEU A 10 6.11 18.79 9.78
C LEU A 10 4.70 19.41 9.64
N TYR A 11 3.68 18.59 9.33
CA TYR A 11 2.31 19.06 9.22
C TYR A 11 1.77 19.54 10.56
N ARG A 12 2.14 18.85 11.64
CA ARG A 12 1.76 19.27 12.98
C ARG A 12 2.37 20.62 13.26
N GLU A 13 3.67 20.82 13.11
CA GLU A 13 4.33 22.07 13.48
C GLU A 13 3.93 23.25 12.59
N HIS A 14 3.80 23.06 11.28
CA HIS A 14 3.72 24.16 10.32
C HIS A 14 2.42 24.26 9.52
N LYS A 15 1.58 23.22 9.50
CA LYS A 15 0.40 23.15 8.61
C LYS A 15 -0.94 22.98 9.35
N SER A 16 -0.94 23.00 10.69
CA SER A 16 -2.15 22.87 11.51
C SER A 16 -2.41 24.10 12.37
N ARG A 17 -3.69 24.42 12.59
CA ARG A 17 -4.13 25.48 13.49
C ARG A 17 -3.87 25.08 14.94
N LYS A 18 -3.31 26.00 15.74
CA LYS A 18 -2.93 25.78 17.15
C LYS A 18 -3.97 26.23 18.18
N CYS A 19 -5.22 26.36 17.75
CA CYS A 19 -6.31 26.81 18.62
C CYS A 19 -6.89 25.69 19.50
N SER A 20 -6.98 24.47 19.00
CA SER A 20 -7.46 23.31 19.77
C SER A 20 -6.87 22.01 19.25
N ARG A 21 -6.91 20.95 20.09
CA ARG A 21 -6.48 19.61 19.69
C ARG A 21 -7.35 19.04 18.58
N GLU A 22 -8.65 19.26 18.63
CA GLU A 22 -9.60 18.80 17.61
C GLU A 22 -9.29 19.44 16.25
N LYS A 23 -9.10 20.76 16.21
CA LYS A 23 -8.76 21.47 14.99
C LYS A 23 -7.39 21.11 14.46
N THR A 24 -6.42 20.88 15.35
CA THR A 24 -5.12 20.33 14.96
C THR A 24 -5.28 18.99 14.26
N ASN A 25 -6.05 18.06 14.84
CA ASN A 25 -6.24 16.72 14.29
C ASN A 25 -7.01 16.73 12.96
N GLU A 26 -8.02 17.60 12.84
CA GLU A 26 -8.78 17.82 11.61
C GLU A 26 -7.86 18.29 10.48
N ASP A 27 -7.02 19.30 10.73
CA ASP A 27 -6.07 19.81 9.75
C ASP A 27 -5.03 18.75 9.35
N MET A 28 -4.51 18.00 10.33
CA MET A 28 -3.58 16.90 10.08
C MET A 28 -4.17 15.86 9.14
N LEU A 29 -5.40 15.41 9.43
CA LEU A 29 -6.10 14.43 8.60
C LEU A 29 -6.30 14.94 7.18
N ASN A 30 -6.75 16.19 7.03
CA ASN A 30 -6.95 16.81 5.72
C ASN A 30 -5.66 16.87 4.90
N TRP A 31 -4.53 17.24 5.52
CA TRP A 31 -3.23 17.23 4.85
C TRP A 31 -2.78 15.83 4.43
N PHE A 32 -3.04 14.80 5.24
CA PHE A 32 -2.75 13.42 4.88
C PHE A 32 -3.61 12.92 3.72
N LEU A 33 -4.89 13.27 3.69
CA LEU A 33 -5.78 12.93 2.58
C LEU A 33 -5.30 13.57 1.28
N ILE A 34 -5.02 14.88 1.32
CA ILE A 34 -4.54 15.63 0.14
C ILE A 34 -3.19 15.10 -0.33
N SER A 35 -2.26 14.81 0.58
CA SER A 35 -0.92 14.31 0.23
C SER A 35 -0.95 12.91 -0.38
N SER A 36 -1.86 12.04 0.08
CA SER A 36 -1.99 10.66 -0.39
C SER A 36 -2.94 10.47 -1.58
N ASP A 37 -3.71 11.49 -1.95
CA ASP A 37 -4.61 11.47 -3.10
C ASP A 37 -3.85 11.14 -4.41
N PRO A 38 -4.23 10.10 -5.17
CA PRO A 38 -3.53 9.69 -6.38
C PRO A 38 -3.63 10.72 -7.50
N VAL A 39 -4.80 11.33 -7.71
CA VAL A 39 -5.03 12.32 -8.77
C VAL A 39 -4.19 13.55 -8.50
N ILE A 40 -4.25 14.06 -7.27
CA ILE A 40 -3.45 15.24 -6.90
C ILE A 40 -1.95 14.89 -6.93
N THR A 41 -1.57 13.67 -6.57
CA THR A 41 -0.16 13.25 -6.58
C THR A 41 0.41 13.11 -7.99
N GLU A 42 -0.39 12.67 -8.97
CA GLU A 42 0.00 12.58 -10.37
C GLU A 42 0.18 13.96 -11.02
N GLU A 43 -0.70 14.92 -10.70
CA GLU A 43 -0.62 16.28 -11.24
C GLU A 43 0.45 17.16 -10.57
N ARG A 44 0.90 16.79 -9.37
CA ARG A 44 1.93 17.55 -8.64
C ARG A 44 3.28 17.49 -9.35
N VAL A 45 3.87 18.66 -9.55
CA VAL A 45 5.27 18.77 -9.99
C VAL A 45 6.20 18.32 -8.87
N LEU A 46 6.74 17.11 -8.99
CA LEU A 46 7.72 16.56 -8.06
C LEU A 46 9.12 16.51 -8.71
N PRO A 47 10.20 16.70 -7.92
CA PRO A 47 11.54 16.49 -8.43
C PRO A 47 11.72 15.04 -8.89
N LYS A 48 12.31 14.85 -10.07
CA LYS A 48 12.65 13.52 -10.58
C LYS A 48 13.63 12.87 -9.60
N LYS A 49 13.31 11.63 -9.20
CA LYS A 49 14.23 10.81 -8.41
C LYS A 49 15.04 9.94 -9.36
N GLU A 50 16.34 9.87 -9.10
CA GLU A 50 17.20 8.91 -9.79
C GLU A 50 16.78 7.48 -9.42
N LEU A 51 16.66 6.64 -10.44
CA LEU A 51 16.34 5.23 -10.23
C LEU A 51 17.60 4.53 -9.72
N GLN A 52 17.47 3.84 -8.58
CA GLN A 52 18.52 2.96 -8.09
C GLN A 52 18.41 1.61 -8.80
N HIS A 53 19.57 1.03 -9.13
CA HIS A 53 19.61 -0.32 -9.71
C HIS A 53 19.27 -1.35 -8.63
N LEU A 54 18.23 -2.14 -8.89
CA LEU A 54 17.93 -3.35 -8.13
C LEU A 54 18.93 -4.46 -8.48
N SER A 55 19.25 -5.31 -7.52
CA SER A 55 20.04 -6.52 -7.76
C SER A 55 19.29 -7.48 -8.69
N GLU A 56 20.02 -8.37 -9.36
CA GLU A 56 19.43 -9.31 -10.32
C GLU A 56 18.43 -10.26 -9.65
N GLU A 57 18.71 -10.69 -8.41
CA GLU A 57 17.80 -11.53 -7.64
C GLU A 57 16.50 -10.80 -7.30
N ALA A 58 16.59 -9.51 -6.94
CA ALA A 58 15.41 -8.70 -6.64
C ALA A 58 14.53 -8.50 -7.89
N LYS A 59 15.13 -8.36 -9.07
CA LYS A 59 14.39 -8.26 -10.34
C LYS A 59 13.68 -9.57 -10.67
N ALA A 60 14.37 -10.71 -10.54
CA ALA A 60 13.78 -12.03 -10.79
C ALA A 60 12.55 -12.29 -9.91
N LEU A 61 12.59 -11.88 -8.64
CA LEU A 61 11.43 -11.99 -7.73
C LEU A 61 10.23 -11.13 -8.17
N LEU A 62 10.49 -9.94 -8.71
CA LEU A 62 9.42 -9.05 -9.19
C LEU A 62 8.77 -9.57 -10.48
N GLU A 63 9.57 -10.14 -11.39
CA GLU A 63 9.07 -10.77 -12.61
C GLU A 63 8.15 -11.96 -12.30
N ILE A 64 8.57 -12.83 -11.37
CA ILE A 64 7.75 -13.96 -10.89
C ILE A 64 6.39 -13.48 -10.37
N TYR A 65 6.35 -12.39 -9.60
CA TYR A 65 5.07 -11.87 -9.08
C TYR A 65 4.14 -11.35 -10.18
N ASN A 66 4.69 -10.72 -11.22
CA ASN A 66 3.92 -10.17 -12.32
C ASN A 66 3.31 -11.25 -13.22
N ASP A 67 3.97 -12.41 -13.32
CA ASP A 67 3.51 -13.56 -14.11
C ASP A 67 2.47 -14.43 -13.37
N LEU A 68 2.24 -14.20 -12.08
CA LEU A 68 1.16 -14.86 -11.35
C LEU A 68 -0.20 -14.36 -11.85
N PRO A 69 -1.19 -15.26 -12.05
CA PRO A 69 -2.53 -14.84 -12.41
C PRO A 69 -3.07 -13.88 -11.34
N LYS A 70 -3.48 -12.69 -11.76
CA LYS A 70 -3.98 -11.64 -10.86
C LYS A 70 -5.10 -12.22 -9.98
N ILE A 71 -4.81 -12.36 -8.69
CA ILE A 71 -5.72 -12.89 -7.65
C ILE A 71 -7.05 -12.11 -7.59
N SER A 72 -7.13 -10.92 -8.21
CA SER A 72 -8.35 -10.15 -8.40
C SER A 72 -9.46 -10.86 -9.19
N GLN A 73 -9.17 -11.96 -9.89
CA GLN A 73 -10.16 -12.78 -10.58
C GLN A 73 -10.71 -13.95 -9.74
N LEU A 74 -10.23 -14.15 -8.50
CA LEU A 74 -10.67 -15.26 -7.64
C LEU A 74 -11.85 -14.84 -6.73
N PRO A 75 -12.91 -15.66 -6.60
CA PRO A 75 -14.07 -15.34 -5.78
C PRO A 75 -13.70 -15.20 -4.29
N LEU A 76 -14.40 -14.28 -3.61
CA LEU A 76 -14.11 -13.74 -2.27
C LEU A 76 -13.88 -14.78 -1.15
N VAL A 77 -14.37 -16.01 -1.31
CA VAL A 77 -14.29 -17.09 -0.30
C VAL A 77 -12.84 -17.48 0.03
N LEU A 78 -11.90 -17.29 -0.89
CA LEU A 78 -10.48 -17.61 -0.67
C LEU A 78 -9.66 -16.49 -0.03
N LYS A 79 -10.19 -15.26 0.07
CA LYS A 79 -9.41 -14.11 0.58
C LYS A 79 -9.18 -14.13 2.09
N ILE A 80 -10.05 -14.80 2.86
CA ILE A 80 -9.97 -14.82 4.33
C ILE A 80 -8.89 -15.81 4.81
N HIS A 81 -8.54 -16.82 4.00
CA HIS A 81 -7.62 -17.89 4.39
C HIS A 81 -6.13 -17.60 4.11
N THR A 82 -5.80 -16.55 3.35
CA THR A 82 -4.42 -16.24 2.93
C THR A 82 -3.66 -15.34 3.91
N ILE A 83 -4.32 -14.80 4.93
CA ILE A 83 -3.65 -14.06 6.01
C ILE A 83 -3.15 -15.08 7.03
N GLY A 84 -2.12 -15.87 6.66
CA GLY A 84 -1.34 -16.61 7.66
C GLY A 84 -0.93 -18.05 7.36
N PHE A 85 -1.17 -18.61 6.17
CA PHE A 85 -0.68 -19.97 5.87
C PHE A 85 0.12 -20.04 4.55
N PRO A 86 1.35 -20.59 4.58
CA PRO A 86 2.15 -20.84 3.39
C PRO A 86 1.50 -21.85 2.44
N SER A 87 1.66 -21.60 1.14
CA SER A 87 0.98 -22.28 0.02
C SER A 87 1.27 -23.78 -0.15
N TYR A 88 2.24 -24.35 0.57
CA TYR A 88 2.63 -25.76 0.43
C TYR A 88 1.72 -26.76 1.17
N LEU A 89 0.74 -26.30 1.94
CA LEU A 89 -0.23 -27.16 2.63
C LEU A 89 -1.46 -27.55 1.79
N TYR A 90 -1.59 -27.00 0.57
CA TYR A 90 -2.77 -27.23 -0.28
C TYR A 90 -2.68 -28.47 -1.17
N SER A 91 -1.60 -29.25 -1.12
CA SER A 91 -1.39 -30.39 -2.02
C SER A 91 -2.26 -31.62 -1.74
N ASN A 92 -2.99 -31.68 -0.61
CA ASN A 92 -3.68 -32.90 -0.18
C ASN A 92 -5.19 -32.77 0.11
N LEU A 93 -5.82 -31.62 -0.13
CA LEU A 93 -7.27 -31.50 0.03
C LEU A 93 -8.00 -32.01 -1.22
N LYS A 94 -8.19 -33.34 -1.28
CA LYS A 94 -9.23 -33.98 -2.10
C LYS A 94 -10.59 -33.49 -1.61
N ILE A 95 -11.06 -32.37 -2.14
CA ILE A 95 -12.43 -31.92 -1.94
C ILE A 95 -13.31 -32.78 -2.86
N HIS A 96 -13.95 -33.80 -2.27
CA HIS A 96 -15.02 -34.53 -2.93
C HIS A 96 -16.15 -33.54 -3.25
N ARG A 97 -16.39 -33.36 -4.55
CA ARG A 97 -17.57 -32.66 -5.07
C ARG A 97 -18.81 -33.41 -4.62
N TYR A 98 -19.64 -32.77 -3.79
CA TYR A 98 -21.08 -33.01 -3.79
C TYR A 98 -21.75 -31.78 -4.37
N PHE A 99 -22.69 -32.04 -5.28
CA PHE A 99 -23.45 -31.11 -6.11
C PHE A 99 -24.07 -29.95 -5.34
#